data_AF-A0A2D9I5X9-F1
#
_entry.id   AF-A0A2D9I5X9-F1
#
_cell.length_a   1.000
_cell.length_b   1.000
_cell.length_c   1.000
_cell.angle_alpha   90.00
_cell.angle_beta   90.00
_cell.angle_gamma   90.00
#
_symmetry.space_group_name_H-M   'P 1'
#
loop_
_entity.id
_entity.type
_entity.pdbx_description
1 polymer ?
#
loop_
_entity_poly.entity_id
_entity_poly.type
_entity_poly.pdbx_seq_one_letter_code
_entity_poly.pdbx_strand_id
1 'polypeptide(L)'
;MTEREPAHPFAKDLNELQDAKLQLISTVRDLIDHTFQESDKEEQVLQTLKQLFHYMSSRSQAVSYLVSSGFPWDAEIILRSFYEASAKIWFICFEAESERSALVQEFWGLYAATHDHKRKHRVGPVRNLSKADGREGSAAIFDGLVNEALFPSTPTNKRIRKDLEQKWSFSEIINALSDSKDEKAKVPDADVLLHMYGQQSHLIHADDAALDLMLDRALRRKDELPILEASHAARIMSDQGSLWVFSLAALRHMHGAEKLIPLEVAELWTAQTKQSEVLFDQFFDTQRNFYDTYAS
;
A
#
# COMPACT_ATOMS: atom_id res chain seq x y z
N MET A 1 20.74 -28.51 -23.44
CA MET A 1 19.70 -27.72 -24.11
C MET A 1 18.54 -27.63 -23.15
N THR A 2 18.45 -26.54 -22.38
CA THR A 2 17.28 -26.23 -21.58
C THR A 2 16.16 -25.87 -22.55
N GLU A 3 15.12 -26.69 -22.60
CA GLU A 3 13.85 -26.29 -23.22
C GLU A 3 13.46 -24.96 -22.60
N ARG A 4 13.36 -23.90 -23.42
CA ARG A 4 12.81 -22.63 -22.95
C ARG A 4 11.37 -22.93 -22.56
N GLU A 5 11.01 -22.62 -21.32
CA GLU A 5 9.61 -22.65 -20.90
C GLU A 5 8.75 -21.90 -21.94
N PRO A 6 7.59 -22.46 -22.32
CA PRO A 6 6.69 -21.80 -23.24
C PRO A 6 6.31 -20.43 -22.66
N ALA A 7 6.32 -19.40 -23.50
CA ALA A 7 5.94 -18.05 -23.09
C ALA A 7 4.51 -18.05 -22.54
N HIS A 8 4.28 -17.28 -21.47
CA HIS A 8 2.97 -17.15 -20.85
C HIS A 8 1.92 -16.73 -21.89
N PRO A 9 0.74 -17.36 -21.96
CA PRO A 9 -0.25 -17.09 -23.02
C PRO A 9 -0.72 -15.63 -23.04
N PHE A 10 -0.70 -14.95 -21.89
CA PHE A 10 -1.08 -13.54 -21.73
C PHE A 10 0.12 -12.59 -21.68
N ALA A 11 1.32 -13.02 -22.08
CA ALA A 11 2.53 -12.20 -21.98
C ALA A 11 2.40 -10.86 -22.73
N LYS A 12 1.73 -10.85 -23.89
CA LYS A 12 1.50 -9.63 -24.66
C LYS A 12 0.65 -8.62 -23.89
N ASP A 13 -0.53 -9.05 -23.42
CA ASP A 13 -1.49 -8.17 -22.72
C ASP A 13 -0.89 -7.66 -21.40
N LEU A 14 -0.17 -8.52 -20.68
CA LEU A 14 0.54 -8.13 -19.45
C LEU A 14 1.65 -7.10 -19.71
N ASN A 15 2.39 -7.22 -20.82
CA ASN A 15 3.40 -6.23 -21.19
C ASN A 15 2.77 -4.89 -21.58
N GLU A 16 1.69 -4.90 -22.37
CA GLU A 16 0.96 -3.68 -22.74
C GLU A 16 0.39 -2.96 -21.51
N LEU A 17 -0.18 -3.71 -20.56
CA LEU A 17 -0.64 -3.16 -19.28
C LEU A 17 0.52 -2.62 -18.44
N GLN A 18 1.65 -3.34 -18.38
CA GLN A 18 2.83 -2.88 -17.66
C GLN A 18 3.36 -1.56 -18.23
N ASP A 19 3.43 -1.42 -19.55
CA ASP A 19 3.88 -0.19 -20.22
C ASP A 19 2.93 0.98 -19.93
N ALA A 20 1.61 0.76 -20.06
CA ALA A 20 0.60 1.76 -19.74
C ALA A 20 0.69 2.22 -18.27
N LYS A 21 0.84 1.27 -17.34
CA LYS A 21 1.03 1.56 -15.92
C LYS A 21 2.30 2.35 -15.67
N LEU A 22 3.42 1.98 -16.29
CA LEU A 22 4.70 2.67 -16.11
C LEU A 22 4.62 4.12 -16.58
N GLN A 23 4.00 4.36 -17.74
CA GLN A 23 3.75 5.70 -18.25
C GLN A 23 2.89 6.54 -17.30
N LEU A 24 1.78 5.97 -16.80
CA LEU A 24 0.94 6.65 -15.82
C LEU A 24 1.71 7.01 -14.55
N ILE A 25 2.42 6.04 -13.95
CA ILE A 25 3.13 6.24 -12.69
C ILE A 25 4.27 7.25 -12.87
N SER A 26 5.00 7.23 -14.00
CA SER A 26 6.04 8.24 -14.25
C SER A 26 5.45 9.65 -14.33
N THR A 27 4.39 9.84 -15.11
CA THR A 27 3.74 11.15 -15.24
C THR A 27 3.20 11.64 -13.89
N VAL A 28 2.56 10.76 -13.13
CA VAL A 28 2.05 11.09 -11.79
C VAL A 28 3.19 11.48 -10.83
N ARG A 29 4.31 10.76 -10.84
CA ARG A 29 5.47 11.07 -10.00
C ARG A 29 6.09 12.42 -10.33
N ASP A 30 6.27 12.73 -11.61
CA ASP A 30 6.80 14.02 -12.04
C ASP A 30 5.90 15.18 -11.58
N LEU A 31 4.58 14.99 -11.65
CA LEU A 31 3.60 15.96 -11.16
C LEU A 31 3.60 16.11 -9.63
N ILE A 32 3.82 15.02 -8.89
CA ILE A 32 3.99 15.06 -7.42
C ILE A 32 5.25 15.86 -7.07
N ASP A 33 6.37 15.57 -7.72
CA ASP A 33 7.64 16.26 -7.50
C ASP A 33 7.51 17.76 -7.81
N HIS A 34 6.85 18.10 -8.92
CA HIS A 34 6.55 19.48 -9.27
C HIS A 34 5.64 20.16 -8.24
N THR A 35 4.57 19.51 -7.79
CA THR A 35 3.66 20.04 -6.76
C THR A 35 4.40 20.33 -5.45
N PHE A 36 5.37 19.48 -5.08
CA PHE A 36 6.23 19.72 -3.91
C PHE A 36 7.21 20.88 -4.09
N GLN A 37 7.71 21.13 -5.30
CA GLN A 37 8.64 22.23 -5.59
C GLN A 37 7.95 23.59 -5.52
N GLU A 38 6.68 23.66 -5.92
CA GLU A 38 5.87 24.88 -5.89
C GLU A 38 5.17 25.12 -4.54
N SER A 39 5.35 24.20 -3.59
CA SER A 39 4.66 24.24 -2.30
C SER A 39 5.17 25.35 -1.39
N ASP A 40 4.24 26.11 -0.82
CA ASP A 40 4.46 27.06 0.28
C ASP A 40 3.96 26.53 1.64
N LYS A 41 3.50 25.27 1.69
CA LYS A 41 2.97 24.65 2.91
C LYS A 41 4.03 24.45 3.98
N GLU A 42 3.55 24.20 5.21
CA GLU A 42 4.41 23.98 6.37
C GLU A 42 5.45 22.88 6.12
N GLU A 43 6.71 23.20 6.40
CA GLU A 43 7.87 22.35 6.10
C GLU A 43 7.72 20.94 6.69
N GLN A 44 7.25 20.81 7.94
CA GLN A 44 7.14 19.51 8.60
C GLN A 44 6.10 18.59 7.92
N VAL A 45 4.98 19.17 7.47
CA VAL A 45 3.94 18.43 6.73
C VAL A 45 4.51 17.96 5.39
N LEU A 46 5.19 18.84 4.66
CA LEU A 46 5.80 18.51 3.38
C LEU A 46 6.88 17.44 3.49
N GLN A 47 7.75 17.52 4.50
CA GLN A 47 8.78 16.50 4.73
C GLN A 47 8.16 15.14 5.08
N THR A 48 7.08 15.13 5.86
CA THR A 48 6.35 13.89 6.18
C THR A 48 5.74 13.26 4.92
N LEU A 49 5.07 14.07 4.09
CA LEU A 49 4.49 13.60 2.84
C LEU A 49 5.58 13.11 1.88
N LYS A 50 6.68 13.85 1.69
CA LYS A 50 7.83 13.42 0.86
C LYS A 50 8.37 12.05 1.32
N GLN A 51 8.50 11.82 2.62
CA GLN A 51 8.93 10.53 3.16
C GLN A 51 7.90 9.41 2.88
N LEU A 52 6.60 9.69 3.03
CA LEU A 52 5.55 8.73 2.71
C LEU A 52 5.51 8.41 1.21
N PHE A 53 5.61 9.40 0.32
CA PHE A 53 5.69 9.20 -1.13
C PHE A 53 6.95 8.43 -1.54
N HIS A 54 8.10 8.71 -0.91
CA HIS A 54 9.32 7.95 -1.14
C HIS A 54 9.16 6.48 -0.73
N TYR A 55 8.58 6.24 0.46
CA TYR A 55 8.28 4.88 0.93
C TYR A 55 7.31 4.17 -0.03
N MET A 56 6.20 4.82 -0.37
CA MET A 56 5.20 4.35 -1.33
C MET A 56 5.86 4.00 -2.68
N SER A 57 6.74 4.86 -3.21
CA SER A 57 7.49 4.58 -4.43
C SER A 57 8.38 3.35 -4.33
N SER A 58 9.12 3.20 -3.24
CA SER A 58 9.96 2.02 -3.02
C SER A 58 9.12 0.72 -2.98
N ARG A 59 7.96 0.73 -2.31
CA ARG A 59 7.04 -0.42 -2.29
C ARG A 59 6.46 -0.70 -3.67
N SER A 60 6.04 0.33 -4.41
CA SER A 60 5.52 0.20 -5.78
C SER A 60 6.54 -0.44 -6.73
N GLN A 61 7.83 -0.09 -6.61
CA GLN A 61 8.90 -0.70 -7.41
C GLN A 61 9.09 -2.18 -7.05
N ALA A 62 9.12 -2.51 -5.76
CA ALA A 62 9.26 -3.90 -5.30
C ALA A 62 8.08 -4.77 -5.77
N VAL A 63 6.84 -4.27 -5.65
CA VAL A 63 5.64 -4.94 -6.18
C VAL A 63 5.76 -5.16 -7.68
N SER A 64 6.15 -4.12 -8.45
CA SER A 64 6.31 -4.25 -9.91
C SER A 64 7.34 -5.32 -10.28
N TYR A 65 8.47 -5.35 -9.56
CA TYR A 65 9.51 -6.36 -9.76
C TYR A 65 8.97 -7.77 -9.52
N LEU A 66 8.30 -8.00 -8.39
CA LEU A 66 7.74 -9.32 -8.04
C LEU A 66 6.69 -9.78 -9.06
N VAL A 67 5.76 -8.90 -9.44
CA VAL A 67 4.75 -9.21 -10.46
C VAL A 67 5.41 -9.57 -11.80
N SER A 68 6.36 -8.75 -12.27
CA SER A 68 7.09 -9.03 -13.53
C SER A 68 7.95 -10.30 -13.48
N SER A 69 8.29 -10.76 -12.27
CA SER A 69 9.09 -11.97 -12.06
C SER A 69 8.24 -13.22 -11.82
N GLY A 70 6.91 -13.14 -11.95
CA GLY A 70 6.01 -14.28 -11.74
C GLY A 70 5.66 -14.56 -10.28
N PHE A 71 5.85 -13.59 -9.38
CA PHE A 71 5.54 -13.71 -7.94
C PHE A 71 4.42 -12.74 -7.49
N PRO A 72 3.23 -12.72 -8.12
CA PRO A 72 2.17 -11.78 -7.77
C PRO A 72 1.61 -12.01 -6.35
N TRP A 73 1.63 -13.25 -5.85
CA TRP A 73 1.20 -13.58 -4.48
C TRP A 73 2.13 -13.03 -3.40
N ASP A 74 3.44 -13.10 -3.60
CA ASP A 74 4.39 -12.44 -2.70
C ASP A 74 4.30 -10.91 -2.84
N ALA A 75 3.95 -10.42 -4.03
CA ALA A 75 3.73 -9.00 -4.25
C ALA A 75 2.57 -8.45 -3.41
N GLU A 76 1.52 -9.24 -3.12
CA GLU A 76 0.40 -8.84 -2.24
C GLU A 76 0.85 -8.46 -0.82
N ILE A 77 1.82 -9.22 -0.29
CA ILE A 77 2.38 -8.97 1.04
C ILE A 77 3.01 -7.56 1.08
N ILE A 78 3.75 -7.19 0.04
CA ILE A 78 4.38 -5.88 -0.07
C ILE A 78 3.35 -4.80 -0.42
N LEU A 79 2.37 -5.13 -1.26
CA LEU A 79 1.30 -4.22 -1.69
C LEU A 79 0.51 -3.68 -0.49
N ARG A 80 0.34 -4.46 0.58
CA ARG A 80 -0.26 -3.98 1.83
C ARG A 80 0.42 -2.72 2.38
N SER A 81 1.75 -2.70 2.41
CA SER A 81 2.49 -1.54 2.90
C SER A 81 2.38 -0.32 1.96
N PHE A 82 2.12 -0.55 0.68
CA PHE A 82 1.83 0.50 -0.31
C PHE A 82 0.43 1.11 -0.09
N TYR A 83 -0.58 0.28 0.19
CA TYR A 83 -1.92 0.73 0.62
C TYR A 83 -1.85 1.57 1.90
N GLU A 84 -1.09 1.11 2.90
CA GLU A 84 -0.92 1.83 4.17
C GLU A 84 -0.23 3.19 4.03
N ALA A 85 0.73 3.31 3.10
CA ALA A 85 1.37 4.59 2.81
C ALA A 85 0.41 5.53 2.10
N SER A 86 -0.34 5.02 1.10
CA SER A 86 -1.34 5.78 0.36
C SER A 86 -2.43 6.33 1.29
N ALA A 87 -3.00 5.49 2.15
CA ALA A 87 -4.03 5.91 3.11
C ALA A 87 -3.52 7.02 4.04
N LYS A 88 -2.29 6.92 4.56
CA LYS A 88 -1.69 7.97 5.41
C LYS A 88 -1.47 9.29 4.65
N ILE A 89 -1.06 9.21 3.38
CA ILE A 89 -0.97 10.40 2.51
C ILE A 89 -2.34 11.05 2.39
N TRP A 90 -3.37 10.28 2.08
CA TRP A 90 -4.74 10.80 1.92
C TRP A 90 -5.25 11.42 3.21
N PHE A 91 -5.05 10.73 4.33
CA PHE A 91 -5.47 11.21 5.65
C PHE A 91 -4.87 12.58 5.99
N ILE A 92 -3.57 12.76 5.74
CA ILE A 92 -2.90 14.04 5.98
C ILE A 92 -3.37 15.11 4.99
N CYS A 93 -3.48 14.77 3.70
CA CYS A 93 -3.81 15.74 2.66
C CYS A 93 -5.26 16.24 2.75
N PHE A 94 -6.21 15.37 3.10
CA PHE A 94 -7.63 15.71 3.23
C PHE A 94 -8.00 16.29 4.59
N GLU A 95 -7.12 16.21 5.59
CA GLU A 95 -7.31 16.90 6.86
C GLU A 95 -7.38 18.42 6.66
N ALA A 96 -8.10 19.12 7.54
CA ALA A 96 -8.21 20.57 7.50
C ALA A 96 -6.83 21.25 7.68
N GLU A 97 -6.58 22.34 6.96
CA GLU A 97 -5.28 23.02 6.97
C GLU A 97 -4.80 23.41 8.38
N SER A 98 -5.71 23.80 9.27
CA SER A 98 -5.40 24.13 10.67
C SER A 98 -4.96 22.93 11.52
N GLU A 99 -5.40 21.71 11.16
CA GLU A 99 -5.19 20.50 11.95
C GLU A 99 -4.03 19.63 11.43
N ARG A 100 -3.58 19.83 10.18
CA ARG A 100 -2.52 19.02 9.55
C ARG A 100 -1.22 18.99 10.35
N SER A 101 -0.77 20.12 10.88
CA SER A 101 0.46 20.18 11.69
C SER A 101 0.32 19.34 12.96
N ALA A 102 -0.82 19.47 13.65
CA ALA A 102 -1.12 18.66 14.84
C ALA A 102 -1.18 17.16 14.52
N LEU A 103 -1.77 16.79 13.38
CA LEU A 103 -1.84 15.42 12.91
C LEU A 103 -0.44 14.83 12.63
N VAL A 104 0.43 15.60 11.96
CA VAL A 104 1.82 15.20 11.68
C VAL A 104 2.66 15.12 12.96
N GLN A 105 2.46 16.04 13.90
CA GLN A 105 3.10 15.97 15.21
C GLN A 105 2.65 14.75 16.01
N GLU A 106 1.36 14.37 15.93
CA GLU A 106 0.86 13.14 16.55
C GLU A 106 1.53 11.90 15.94
N PHE A 107 1.68 11.85 14.62
CA PHE A 107 2.34 10.77 13.89
C PHE A 107 3.79 10.55 14.34
N TRP A 108 4.59 11.61 14.35
CA TRP A 108 6.01 11.54 14.74
C TRP A 108 6.28 11.56 16.24
N GLY A 109 5.31 12.04 17.04
CA GLY A 109 5.43 12.15 18.49
C GLY A 109 4.80 10.98 19.22
N LEU A 110 3.48 11.09 19.48
CA LEU A 110 2.75 10.16 20.33
C LEU A 110 2.67 8.74 19.73
N TYR A 111 2.45 8.66 18.42
CA TYR A 111 2.38 7.38 17.72
C TYR A 111 3.76 6.71 17.63
N ALA A 112 4.82 7.45 17.28
CA ALA A 112 6.19 6.94 17.28
C ALA A 112 6.63 6.44 18.68
N ALA A 113 6.33 7.19 19.74
CA ALA A 113 6.64 6.80 21.13
C ALA A 113 5.97 5.46 21.54
N THR A 114 4.82 5.16 20.95
CA THR A 114 4.12 3.88 21.16
C THR A 114 4.93 2.70 20.59
N HIS A 115 5.52 2.87 19.41
CA HIS A 115 6.40 1.88 18.78
C HIS A 115 7.72 1.71 19.53
N ASP A 116 8.32 2.81 19.99
CA ASP A 116 9.56 2.78 20.77
C ASP A 116 9.40 2.00 22.08
N HIS A 117 8.27 2.17 22.78
CA HIS A 117 7.95 1.36 23.95
C HIS A 117 7.86 -0.14 23.62
N LYS A 118 7.21 -0.52 22.51
CA LYS A 118 7.12 -1.92 22.09
C LYS A 118 8.50 -2.48 21.70
N ARG A 119 9.30 -1.71 20.96
CA ARG A 119 10.67 -2.07 20.58
C ARG A 119 11.52 -2.37 21.80
N LYS A 120 11.52 -1.48 22.81
CA LYS A 120 12.27 -1.67 24.06
C LYS A 120 11.94 -3.01 24.75
N HIS A 121 10.67 -3.38 24.81
CA HIS A 121 10.24 -4.65 25.38
C HIS A 121 10.66 -5.87 24.53
N ARG A 122 10.63 -5.76 23.19
CA ARG A 122 10.99 -6.87 22.28
C ARG A 122 12.49 -7.09 22.14
N VAL A 123 13.29 -6.03 22.26
CA VAL A 123 14.74 -6.08 22.09
C VAL A 123 15.45 -6.72 23.29
N GLY A 124 14.90 -6.56 24.51
CA GLY A 124 15.50 -7.08 25.74
C GLY A 124 15.91 -8.56 25.69
N PRO A 125 15.01 -9.49 25.31
CA PRO A 125 15.35 -10.91 25.19
C PRO A 125 16.51 -11.20 24.23
N VAL A 126 16.49 -10.61 23.02
CA VAL A 126 17.51 -10.85 21.98
C VAL A 126 18.86 -10.25 22.37
N ARG A 127 18.84 -9.08 23.01
CA ARG A 127 20.02 -8.44 23.59
C ARG A 127 20.66 -9.32 24.66
N ASN A 128 19.87 -9.85 25.59
CA ASN A 128 20.36 -10.69 26.67
C ASN A 128 20.96 -11.99 26.15
N LEU A 129 20.30 -12.62 25.16
CA LEU A 129 20.83 -13.78 24.47
C LEU A 129 22.17 -13.47 23.79
N SER A 130 22.25 -12.35 23.06
CA SER A 130 23.50 -11.95 22.39
C SER A 130 24.65 -11.73 23.38
N LYS A 131 24.37 -11.18 24.58
CA LYS A 131 25.36 -11.04 25.65
C LYS A 131 25.78 -12.38 26.22
N ALA A 132 24.83 -13.29 26.47
CA ALA A 132 25.11 -14.63 26.97
C ALA A 132 25.96 -15.46 25.99
N ASP A 133 25.74 -15.29 24.69
CA ASP A 133 26.49 -15.97 23.62
C ASP A 133 27.87 -15.34 23.32
N GLY A 134 28.29 -14.29 24.04
CA GLY A 134 29.53 -13.57 23.77
C GLY A 134 29.54 -12.78 22.46
N ARG A 135 28.37 -12.50 21.87
CA ARG A 135 28.22 -11.73 20.61
C ARG A 135 28.13 -10.23 20.91
N GLU A 136 29.22 -9.64 21.36
CA GLU A 136 29.27 -8.24 21.80
C GLU A 136 28.83 -7.24 20.72
N GLY A 137 29.22 -7.45 19.45
CA GLY A 137 28.80 -6.60 18.34
C GLY A 137 27.28 -6.61 18.12
N SER A 138 26.64 -7.79 18.20
CA SER A 138 25.18 -7.89 18.12
C SER A 138 24.51 -7.25 19.33
N ALA A 139 25.05 -7.46 20.54
CA ALA A 139 24.54 -6.85 21.75
C ALA A 139 24.61 -5.31 21.69
N ALA A 140 25.67 -4.73 21.15
CA ALA A 140 25.84 -3.29 20.98
C ALA A 140 24.79 -2.68 20.03
N ILE A 141 24.45 -3.37 18.94
CA ILE A 141 23.35 -2.97 18.04
C ILE A 141 22.04 -2.88 18.83
N PHE A 142 21.72 -3.91 19.63
CA PHE A 142 20.50 -3.94 20.44
C PHE A 142 20.51 -2.92 21.59
N ASP A 143 21.68 -2.62 22.17
CA ASP A 143 21.86 -1.54 23.13
C ASP A 143 21.51 -0.18 22.50
N GLY A 144 21.90 0.06 21.24
CA GLY A 144 21.52 1.25 20.50
C GLY A 144 20.00 1.39 20.30
N LEU A 145 19.30 0.29 20.02
CA LEU A 145 17.84 0.30 19.78
C LEU A 145 16.99 0.59 21.02
N VAL A 146 17.57 0.50 22.22
CA VAL A 146 16.91 0.82 23.50
C VAL A 146 17.47 2.10 24.15
N ASN A 147 18.32 2.84 23.44
CA ASN A 147 18.90 4.08 23.93
C ASN A 147 17.83 5.18 24.07
N GLU A 148 17.51 5.57 25.30
CA GLU A 148 16.47 6.56 25.59
C GLU A 148 16.81 7.98 25.11
N ALA A 149 18.08 8.30 24.88
CA ALA A 149 18.47 9.59 24.31
C ALA A 149 18.15 9.68 22.80
N LEU A 150 18.14 8.54 22.11
CA LEU A 150 17.79 8.45 20.69
C LEU A 150 16.29 8.13 20.50
N PHE A 151 15.72 7.37 21.42
CA PHE A 151 14.36 6.84 21.36
C PHE A 151 13.64 7.04 22.69
N PRO A 152 13.21 8.26 23.00
CA PRO A 152 12.57 8.57 24.27
C PRO A 152 11.22 7.84 24.37
N SER A 153 11.05 7.02 25.40
CA SER A 153 9.75 6.41 25.68
C SER A 153 8.93 7.31 26.60
N THR A 154 7.88 7.93 26.08
CA THR A 154 6.94 8.68 26.92
C THR A 154 6.03 7.71 27.68
N PRO A 155 5.83 7.88 29.00
CA PRO A 155 4.87 7.08 29.76
C PRO A 155 3.45 7.36 29.24
N THR A 156 2.92 6.45 28.42
CA THR A 156 1.56 6.53 27.90
C THR A 156 0.74 5.35 28.41
N ASN A 157 -0.49 5.62 28.83
CA ASN A 157 -1.42 4.57 29.24
C ASN A 157 -1.65 3.61 28.05
N LYS A 158 -1.74 2.29 28.33
CA LYS A 158 -2.09 1.25 27.35
C LYS A 158 -3.33 1.60 26.52
N ARG A 159 -4.33 2.25 27.12
CA ARG A 159 -5.52 2.72 26.40
C ARG A 159 -5.17 3.73 25.31
N ILE A 160 -4.46 4.81 25.67
CA ILE A 160 -4.04 5.86 24.73
C ILE A 160 -3.22 5.27 23.58
N ARG A 161 -2.30 4.34 23.89
CA ARG A 161 -1.51 3.65 22.86
C ARG A 161 -2.38 2.85 21.89
N LYS A 162 -3.36 2.11 22.40
CA LYS A 162 -4.30 1.36 21.56
C LYS A 162 -5.14 2.30 20.70
N ASP A 163 -5.63 3.38 21.27
CA ASP A 163 -6.47 4.37 20.57
C ASP A 163 -5.67 5.04 19.43
N LEU A 164 -4.39 5.38 19.67
CA LEU A 164 -3.48 5.89 18.64
C LEU A 164 -3.18 4.85 17.56
N GLU A 165 -2.90 3.59 17.93
CA GLU A 165 -2.67 2.50 16.97
C GLU A 165 -3.90 2.24 16.09
N GLN A 166 -5.08 2.31 16.69
CA GLN A 166 -6.34 2.17 15.98
C GLN A 166 -6.51 3.35 15.00
N LYS A 167 -6.39 4.60 15.47
CA LYS A 167 -6.51 5.80 14.61
C LYS A 167 -5.59 5.75 13.38
N TRP A 168 -4.36 5.29 13.55
CA TRP A 168 -3.37 5.20 12.46
C TRP A 168 -3.39 3.88 11.69
N SER A 169 -4.33 2.98 12.01
CA SER A 169 -4.54 1.75 11.25
C SER A 169 -5.17 2.06 9.89
N PHE A 170 -4.88 1.22 8.89
CA PHE A 170 -5.42 1.40 7.55
C PHE A 170 -6.96 1.48 7.56
N SER A 171 -7.61 0.53 8.23
CA SER A 171 -9.07 0.44 8.23
C SER A 171 -9.74 1.67 8.83
N GLU A 172 -9.22 2.20 9.92
CA GLU A 172 -9.78 3.41 10.56
C GLU A 172 -9.56 4.66 9.72
N ILE A 173 -8.40 4.79 9.07
CA ILE A 173 -8.15 5.88 8.13
C ILE A 173 -9.13 5.82 6.97
N ILE A 174 -9.31 4.65 6.37
CA ILE A 174 -10.23 4.48 5.23
C ILE A 174 -11.68 4.75 5.64
N ASN A 175 -12.12 4.25 6.80
CA ASN A 175 -13.45 4.54 7.32
C ASN A 175 -13.62 6.04 7.59
N ALA A 176 -12.63 6.70 8.20
CA ALA A 176 -12.69 8.14 8.47
C ALA A 176 -12.80 8.96 7.17
N LEU A 177 -12.12 8.56 6.10
CA LEU A 177 -12.19 9.20 4.79
C LEU A 177 -13.54 8.93 4.09
N SER A 178 -14.05 7.71 4.15
CA SER A 178 -15.33 7.33 3.52
C SER A 178 -16.54 7.98 4.22
N ASP A 179 -16.53 7.98 5.56
CA ASP A 179 -17.61 8.48 6.41
C ASP A 179 -17.48 9.97 6.78
N SER A 180 -16.50 10.68 6.20
CA SER A 180 -16.30 12.11 6.49
C SER A 180 -17.56 12.92 6.20
N LYS A 181 -17.94 13.77 7.15
CA LYS A 181 -19.03 14.74 7.00
C LYS A 181 -18.61 15.99 6.24
N ASP A 182 -17.31 16.22 6.11
CA ASP A 182 -16.78 17.27 5.26
C ASP A 182 -16.66 16.73 3.83
N GLU A 183 -17.55 17.17 2.94
CA GLU A 183 -17.56 16.79 1.53
C GLU A 183 -16.23 17.06 0.82
N LYS A 184 -15.39 17.99 1.33
CA LYS A 184 -14.06 18.24 0.77
C LYS A 184 -13.04 17.19 1.17
N ALA A 185 -13.19 16.58 2.34
CA ALA A 185 -12.30 15.54 2.87
C ALA A 185 -12.83 14.13 2.59
N LYS A 186 -14.08 14.01 2.15
CA LYS A 186 -14.72 12.74 1.87
C LYS A 186 -14.15 12.10 0.62
N VAL A 187 -13.80 10.83 0.73
CA VAL A 187 -13.41 9.98 -0.39
C VAL A 187 -14.49 8.90 -0.56
N PRO A 188 -15.47 9.11 -1.45
CA PRO A 188 -16.56 8.17 -1.64
C PRO A 188 -16.05 6.76 -1.96
N ASP A 189 -16.71 5.77 -1.38
CA ASP A 189 -16.46 4.35 -1.61
C ASP A 189 -15.01 3.90 -1.30
N ALA A 190 -14.26 4.66 -0.48
CA ALA A 190 -12.90 4.27 -0.10
C ALA A 190 -12.85 2.93 0.66
N ASP A 191 -13.96 2.55 1.30
CA ASP A 191 -14.14 1.30 2.04
C ASP A 191 -14.04 0.05 1.15
N VAL A 192 -14.19 0.17 -0.17
CA VAL A 192 -13.93 -0.95 -1.10
C VAL A 192 -12.49 -1.47 -0.98
N LEU A 193 -11.55 -0.63 -0.57
CA LEU A 193 -10.15 -0.99 -0.38
C LEU A 193 -9.95 -1.94 0.82
N LEU A 194 -10.89 -1.97 1.77
CA LEU A 194 -10.84 -2.86 2.93
C LEU A 194 -10.88 -4.33 2.54
N HIS A 195 -11.58 -4.67 1.45
CA HIS A 195 -11.65 -6.04 0.97
C HIS A 195 -10.26 -6.55 0.57
N MET A 196 -9.57 -5.83 -0.32
CA MET A 196 -8.22 -6.20 -0.78
C MET A 196 -7.21 -6.17 0.37
N TYR A 197 -7.30 -5.18 1.25
CA TYR A 197 -6.44 -5.12 2.43
C TYR A 197 -6.65 -6.31 3.37
N GLY A 198 -7.89 -6.77 3.53
CA GLY A 198 -8.24 -7.98 4.29
C GLY A 198 -7.62 -9.24 3.68
N GLN A 199 -7.73 -9.42 2.36
CA GLN A 199 -7.13 -10.55 1.64
C GLN A 199 -5.59 -10.57 1.79
N GLN A 200 -4.94 -9.42 1.67
CA GLN A 200 -3.50 -9.30 1.92
C GLN A 200 -3.14 -9.64 3.38
N SER A 201 -4.05 -9.38 4.32
CA SER A 201 -3.85 -9.72 5.73
C SER A 201 -3.87 -11.22 5.99
N HIS A 202 -4.80 -11.93 5.35
CA HIS A 202 -4.82 -13.39 5.39
C HIS A 202 -3.49 -13.97 4.89
N LEU A 203 -3.01 -13.52 3.73
CA LEU A 203 -1.75 -13.97 3.14
C LEU A 203 -0.54 -13.74 4.06
N ILE A 204 -0.46 -12.57 4.71
CA ILE A 204 0.63 -12.24 5.64
C ILE A 204 0.62 -13.13 6.89
N HIS A 205 -0.55 -13.52 7.35
CA HIS A 205 -0.71 -14.32 8.55
C HIS A 205 -0.71 -15.82 8.29
N ALA A 206 -0.77 -16.25 7.02
CA ALA A 206 -0.86 -17.65 6.62
C ALA A 206 -1.98 -18.38 7.38
N ASP A 207 -3.14 -17.71 7.52
CA ASP A 207 -4.31 -18.29 8.16
C ASP A 207 -5.09 -19.22 7.22
N ASP A 208 -6.20 -19.77 7.70
CA ASP A 208 -7.04 -20.71 6.99
C ASP A 208 -7.50 -20.17 5.63
N ALA A 209 -7.91 -18.91 5.55
CA ALA A 209 -8.31 -18.28 4.30
C ALA A 209 -7.17 -18.21 3.29
N ALA A 210 -5.94 -17.90 3.74
CA ALA A 210 -4.77 -17.92 2.86
C ALA A 210 -4.42 -19.33 2.38
N LEU A 211 -4.51 -20.33 3.25
CA LEU A 211 -4.24 -21.72 2.88
C LEU A 211 -5.27 -22.25 1.87
N ASP A 212 -6.54 -21.92 2.06
CA ASP A 212 -7.62 -22.28 1.12
C ASP A 212 -7.41 -21.61 -0.25
N LEU A 213 -6.98 -20.34 -0.27
CA LEU A 213 -6.66 -19.63 -1.50
C LEU A 213 -5.48 -20.26 -2.26
N MET A 214 -4.43 -20.68 -1.53
CA MET A 214 -3.30 -21.38 -2.12
C MET A 214 -3.68 -22.77 -2.63
N LEU A 215 -4.57 -23.46 -1.92
CA LEU A 215 -5.10 -24.76 -2.34
C LEU A 215 -5.98 -24.62 -3.58
N ASP A 216 -6.88 -23.64 -3.63
CA ASP A 216 -7.71 -23.34 -4.81
C ASP A 216 -6.81 -23.18 -6.03
N ARG A 217 -5.81 -22.30 -5.96
CA ARG A 217 -4.82 -22.10 -7.04
C ARG A 217 -4.15 -23.40 -7.46
N ALA A 218 -3.68 -24.22 -6.51
CA ALA A 218 -2.98 -25.46 -6.80
C ALA A 218 -3.88 -26.51 -7.49
N LEU A 219 -5.20 -26.43 -7.27
CA LEU A 219 -6.19 -27.34 -7.83
C LEU A 219 -6.87 -26.80 -9.10
N ARG A 220 -6.65 -25.53 -9.47
CA ARG A 220 -7.19 -24.94 -10.72
C ARG A 220 -6.75 -25.74 -11.94
N ARG A 221 -7.64 -25.80 -12.93
CA ARG A 221 -7.37 -26.49 -14.20
C ARG A 221 -6.25 -25.79 -14.96
N LYS A 222 -5.47 -26.55 -15.74
CA LYS A 222 -4.28 -26.05 -16.45
C LYS A 222 -4.58 -24.98 -17.51
N ASP A 223 -5.80 -24.98 -18.05
CA ASP A 223 -6.31 -23.99 -19.01
C ASP A 223 -6.78 -22.70 -18.32
N GLU A 224 -7.16 -22.78 -17.05
CA GLU A 224 -7.74 -21.67 -16.28
C GLU A 224 -6.70 -20.96 -15.41
N LEU A 225 -5.72 -21.69 -14.88
CA LEU A 225 -4.68 -21.16 -14.02
C LEU A 225 -3.92 -19.96 -14.64
N PRO A 226 -3.47 -19.99 -15.92
CA PRO A 226 -2.80 -18.85 -16.52
C PRO A 226 -3.69 -17.60 -16.64
N ILE A 227 -5.01 -17.78 -16.75
CA ILE A 227 -5.99 -16.68 -16.83
C ILE A 227 -6.14 -16.04 -15.44
N LEU A 228 -6.28 -16.87 -14.40
CA LEU A 228 -6.28 -16.42 -13.01
C LEU A 228 -5.02 -15.63 -12.68
N GLU A 229 -3.85 -16.16 -13.03
CA GLU A 229 -2.55 -15.53 -12.74
C GLU A 229 -2.38 -14.21 -13.50
N ALA A 230 -2.81 -14.13 -14.77
CA ALA A 230 -2.81 -12.89 -15.53
C ALA A 230 -3.75 -11.83 -14.94
N SER A 231 -4.98 -12.22 -14.61
CA SER A 231 -5.98 -11.34 -13.98
C SER A 231 -5.49 -10.83 -12.62
N HIS A 232 -4.90 -11.71 -11.80
CA HIS A 232 -4.34 -11.34 -10.51
C HIS A 232 -3.21 -10.31 -10.64
N ALA A 233 -2.26 -10.54 -11.55
CA ALA A 233 -1.20 -9.60 -11.87
C ALA A 233 -1.74 -8.26 -12.41
N ALA A 234 -2.74 -8.31 -13.28
CA ALA A 234 -3.39 -7.13 -13.83
C ALA A 234 -4.07 -6.28 -12.75
N ARG A 235 -4.71 -6.91 -11.77
CA ARG A 235 -5.35 -6.22 -10.65
C ARG A 235 -4.33 -5.55 -9.75
N ILE A 236 -3.22 -6.21 -9.41
CA ILE A 236 -2.11 -5.56 -8.69
C ILE A 236 -1.62 -4.33 -9.45
N MET A 237 -1.43 -4.44 -10.76
CA MET A 237 -0.97 -3.32 -11.59
C MET A 237 -1.99 -2.18 -11.64
N SER A 238 -3.29 -2.50 -11.72
CA SER A 238 -4.39 -1.54 -11.61
C SER A 238 -4.40 -0.79 -10.27
N ASP A 239 -4.27 -1.53 -9.16
CA ASP A 239 -4.19 -0.96 -7.81
C ASP A 239 -3.03 0.05 -7.70
N GLN A 240 -1.85 -0.30 -8.23
CA GLN A 240 -0.69 0.59 -8.25
C GLN A 240 -1.01 1.92 -8.95
N GLY A 241 -1.51 1.86 -10.18
CA GLY A 241 -1.83 3.06 -10.95
C GLY A 241 -2.88 3.93 -10.25
N SER A 242 -3.97 3.32 -9.80
CA SER A 242 -5.08 4.01 -9.14
C SER A 242 -4.64 4.69 -7.84
N LEU A 243 -3.90 3.99 -6.97
CA LEU A 243 -3.42 4.56 -5.71
C LEU A 243 -2.42 5.70 -5.92
N TRP A 244 -1.59 5.65 -6.97
CA TRP A 244 -0.75 6.78 -7.37
C TRP A 244 -1.58 8.00 -7.77
N VAL A 245 -2.58 7.79 -8.64
CA VAL A 245 -3.50 8.86 -9.10
C VAL A 245 -4.25 9.49 -7.93
N PHE A 246 -4.82 8.69 -7.04
CA PHE A 246 -5.52 9.19 -5.85
C PHE A 246 -4.58 9.94 -4.90
N SER A 247 -3.34 9.47 -4.74
CA SER A 247 -2.36 10.17 -3.90
C SER A 247 -1.94 11.52 -4.49
N LEU A 248 -1.82 11.63 -5.81
CA LEU A 248 -1.66 12.91 -6.50
C LEU A 248 -2.89 13.81 -6.31
N ALA A 249 -4.09 13.27 -6.47
CA ALA A 249 -5.33 14.02 -6.29
C ALA A 249 -5.44 14.58 -4.87
N ALA A 250 -5.10 13.78 -3.85
CA ALA A 250 -5.04 14.21 -2.46
C ALA A 250 -4.00 15.32 -2.25
N LEU A 251 -2.79 15.15 -2.78
CA LEU A 251 -1.75 16.19 -2.69
C LEU A 251 -2.21 17.51 -3.35
N ARG A 252 -2.83 17.44 -4.53
CA ARG A 252 -3.36 18.62 -5.23
C ARG A 252 -4.53 19.27 -4.49
N HIS A 253 -5.37 18.48 -3.83
CA HIS A 253 -6.43 18.96 -2.94
C HIS A 253 -5.84 19.81 -1.80
N MET A 254 -4.78 19.31 -1.14
CA MET A 254 -4.10 20.02 -0.06
C MET A 254 -3.60 21.42 -0.50
N HIS A 255 -3.25 21.56 -1.77
CA HIS A 255 -2.80 22.80 -2.41
C HIS A 255 -3.93 23.66 -3.00
N GLY A 256 -5.18 23.26 -2.84
CA GLY A 256 -6.34 24.03 -3.32
C GLY A 256 -6.49 24.04 -4.84
N ALA A 257 -5.95 23.04 -5.55
CA ALA A 257 -6.06 22.97 -7.00
C ALA A 257 -7.52 22.87 -7.47
N GLU A 258 -7.88 23.65 -8.50
CA GLU A 258 -9.24 23.62 -9.10
C GLU A 258 -9.60 22.24 -9.68
N LYS A 259 -8.60 21.53 -10.23
CA LYS A 259 -8.74 20.16 -10.72
C LYS A 259 -7.85 19.22 -9.93
N LEU A 260 -8.49 18.20 -9.34
CA LEU A 260 -7.81 17.16 -8.58
C LEU A 260 -6.94 16.27 -9.47
N ILE A 261 -7.42 15.88 -10.65
CA ILE A 261 -6.69 15.04 -11.60
C ILE A 261 -6.48 15.81 -12.91
N PRO A 262 -5.22 16.02 -13.36
CA PRO A 262 -4.94 16.59 -14.67
C PRO A 262 -5.47 15.72 -15.82
N LEU A 263 -5.85 16.35 -16.94
CA LEU A 263 -6.45 15.62 -18.08
C LEU A 263 -5.53 14.52 -18.61
N GLU A 264 -4.24 14.79 -18.78
CA GLU A 264 -3.25 13.81 -19.22
C GLU A 264 -3.21 12.58 -18.29
N VAL A 265 -3.27 12.79 -16.97
CA VAL A 265 -3.30 11.70 -15.99
C VAL A 265 -4.59 10.90 -16.12
N ALA A 266 -5.73 11.56 -16.32
CA ALA A 266 -7.02 10.89 -16.50
C ALA A 266 -7.05 10.04 -17.78
N GLU A 267 -6.47 10.52 -18.87
CA GLU A 267 -6.35 9.78 -20.14
C GLU A 267 -5.46 8.53 -19.98
N LEU A 268 -4.30 8.68 -19.34
CA LEU A 268 -3.39 7.56 -19.06
C LEU A 268 -4.02 6.54 -18.12
N TRP A 269 -4.74 7.00 -17.08
CA TRP A 269 -5.41 6.12 -16.13
C TRP A 269 -6.58 5.36 -16.77
N THR A 270 -7.34 6.02 -17.65
CA THR A 270 -8.38 5.37 -18.44
C THR A 270 -7.79 4.31 -19.37
N ALA A 271 -6.68 4.63 -20.05
CA ALA A 271 -5.99 3.69 -20.92
C ALA A 271 -5.50 2.45 -20.15
N GLN A 272 -4.89 2.64 -18.99
CA GLN A 272 -4.48 1.54 -18.11
C GLN A 272 -5.68 0.69 -17.66
N THR A 273 -6.75 1.33 -17.17
CA THR A 273 -7.95 0.64 -16.66
C THR A 273 -8.54 -0.27 -17.75
N LYS A 274 -8.68 0.27 -18.96
CA LYS A 274 -9.17 -0.51 -20.11
C LYS A 274 -8.31 -1.73 -20.43
N GLN A 275 -6.98 -1.62 -20.27
CA GLN A 275 -6.09 -2.77 -20.48
C GLN A 275 -6.24 -3.83 -19.38
N SER A 276 -6.45 -3.40 -18.13
CA SER A 276 -6.74 -4.33 -17.03
C SER A 276 -8.08 -5.06 -17.22
N GLU A 277 -9.12 -4.36 -17.68
CA GLU A 277 -10.45 -4.92 -17.92
C GLU A 277 -10.42 -6.11 -18.89
N VAL A 278 -9.58 -6.07 -19.94
CA VAL A 278 -9.43 -7.19 -20.88
C VAL A 278 -9.08 -8.50 -20.16
N LEU A 279 -8.17 -8.45 -19.19
CA LEU A 279 -7.74 -9.62 -18.44
C LEU A 279 -8.76 -10.03 -17.37
N PHE A 280 -9.49 -9.06 -16.79
CA PHE A 280 -10.56 -9.34 -15.84
C PHE A 280 -11.74 -10.02 -16.50
N ASP A 281 -12.17 -9.55 -17.66
CA ASP A 281 -13.29 -10.11 -18.42
C ASP A 281 -12.99 -11.55 -18.83
N GLN A 282 -11.76 -11.82 -19.29
CA GLN A 282 -11.33 -13.18 -19.63
C GLN A 282 -11.39 -14.12 -18.41
N PHE A 283 -10.98 -13.67 -17.23
CA PHE A 283 -11.11 -14.48 -16.02
C PHE A 283 -12.57 -14.65 -15.61
N PHE A 284 -13.36 -13.58 -15.63
CA PHE A 284 -14.79 -13.63 -15.32
C PHE A 284 -15.54 -14.64 -16.19
N ASP A 285 -15.21 -14.71 -17.49
CA ASP A 285 -15.80 -15.67 -18.41
C ASP A 285 -15.56 -17.13 -17.99
N THR A 286 -14.40 -17.42 -17.39
CA THR A 286 -14.13 -18.77 -16.86
C THR A 286 -14.97 -19.11 -15.63
N GLN A 287 -15.37 -18.10 -14.86
CA GLN A 287 -16.15 -18.25 -13.63
C GLN A 287 -17.66 -18.10 -13.85
N ARG A 288 -18.10 -17.68 -15.04
CA ARG A 288 -19.50 -17.36 -15.36
C ARG A 288 -20.48 -18.46 -14.95
N ASN A 289 -20.20 -19.72 -15.32
CA ASN A 289 -21.06 -20.85 -14.95
C ASN A 289 -21.19 -21.02 -13.43
N PHE A 290 -20.10 -20.81 -12.69
CA PHE A 290 -20.13 -20.90 -11.23
C PHE A 290 -21.02 -19.78 -10.66
N TYR A 291 -20.83 -18.53 -11.10
CA TYR A 291 -21.65 -17.41 -10.64
C TYR A 291 -23.12 -17.57 -11.04
N ASP A 292 -23.42 -17.97 -12.26
CA ASP A 292 -24.80 -18.21 -12.72
C ASP A 292 -25.50 -19.33 -11.92
N THR A 293 -24.73 -20.27 -11.36
CA THR A 293 -25.27 -21.37 -10.55
C THR A 293 -25.47 -21.01 -9.09
N TYR A 294 -24.57 -20.20 -8.51
CA TYR A 294 -24.48 -20.02 -7.05
C TYR A 294 -24.65 -18.58 -6.56
N ALA A 295 -24.66 -17.57 -7.44
CA ALA A 295 -24.76 -16.15 -7.08
C ALA A 295 -26.19 -15.56 -7.22
N SER A 296 -27.20 -16.40 -7.47
CA SER A 296 -28.62 -16.03 -7.56
C SER A 296 -29.38 -16.21 -6.26
#